data_AF-A0A8H6KG64-F1
#
_entry.id   AF-A0A8H6KG64-F1
#
_cell.length_a   1.000
_cell.length_b   1.000
_cell.length_c   1.000
_cell.angle_alpha   90.00
_cell.angle_beta   90.00
_cell.angle_gamma   90.00
#
_symmetry.space_group_name_H-M   'P 1'
#
loop_
_entity.id
_entity.type
_entity.pdbx_description
1 polymer ?
#
loop_
_entity_poly.entity_id
_entity_poly.type
_entity_poly.pdbx_seq_one_letter_code
_entity_poly.pdbx_strand_id
1 'polypeptide(L)'
;MYLCYQNNVHLLFLPPHTSHVLQPLDQSVFGPLKTAYKKELGLRPQWDCSTVVGKRTFILCYGKARHAALTTKNIISGWRYTGLWPVNMGRPLISPLLLENTITPANVNASEIWAKTTSAVPWSTPRKREELRESFSLFSKLEGDVSTRRLLFRKVEKAWDERAY
;
A
#
# COMPACT_ATOMS: atom_id res chain seq x y z
N MET A 1 4.04 21.53 26.11
CA MET A 1 3.72 22.79 25.41
C MET A 1 4.43 24.01 26.01
N TYR A 2 4.52 24.13 27.34
CA TYR A 2 5.17 25.28 27.98
C TYR A 2 6.62 25.53 27.50
N LEU A 3 7.44 24.49 27.36
CA LEU A 3 8.80 24.63 26.82
C LEU A 3 8.81 25.16 25.37
N CYS A 4 7.88 24.71 24.51
CA CYS A 4 7.76 25.23 23.14
C CYS A 4 7.37 26.71 23.14
N TYR A 5 6.45 27.09 24.02
CA TYR A 5 6.04 28.49 24.20
C TYR A 5 7.22 29.38 24.65
N GLN A 6 8.00 28.94 25.65
CA GLN A 6 9.19 29.66 26.09
C GLN A 6 10.24 29.83 24.98
N ASN A 7 10.32 28.89 24.04
CA ASN A 7 11.28 28.90 22.94
C ASN A 7 10.70 29.44 21.62
N ASN A 8 9.51 30.08 21.63
CA ASN A 8 8.84 30.59 20.42
C ASN A 8 8.65 29.54 19.31
N VAL A 9 8.44 28.28 19.69
CA VAL A 9 8.14 27.19 18.75
C VAL A 9 6.63 27.05 18.61
N HIS A 10 6.13 27.40 17.42
CA HIS A 10 4.71 27.23 17.09
C HIS A 10 4.39 25.77 16.76
N LEU A 11 3.44 25.19 17.49
CA LEU A 11 3.00 23.81 17.28
C LEU A 11 1.88 23.76 16.24
N LEU A 12 2.03 22.89 15.24
CA LEU A 12 1.00 22.59 14.27
C LEU A 12 0.27 21.31 14.69
N PHE A 13 -1.04 21.42 14.93
CA PHE A 13 -1.89 20.26 15.21
C PHE A 13 -2.51 19.75 13.92
N LEU A 14 -2.21 18.51 13.57
CA LEU A 14 -2.83 17.83 12.43
C LEU A 14 -4.03 17.00 12.92
N PRO A 15 -5.10 16.89 12.12
CA PRO A 15 -6.22 16.01 12.46
C PRO A 15 -5.77 14.56 12.59
N PRO A 16 -6.46 13.74 13.41
CA PRO A 16 -6.12 12.33 13.57
C PRO A 16 -6.18 11.58 12.22
N HIS A 17 -5.35 10.54 12.08
CA HIS A 17 -5.27 9.68 10.89
C HIS A 17 -4.87 10.38 9.57
N THR A 18 -4.35 11.61 9.61
CA THR A 18 -3.95 12.36 8.39
C THR A 18 -2.46 12.26 8.02
N SER A 19 -1.68 11.40 8.68
CA SER A 19 -0.24 11.21 8.37
C SER A 19 0.03 10.96 6.89
N HIS A 20 -0.82 10.17 6.25
CA HIS A 20 -0.70 9.82 4.83
C HIS A 20 -1.08 10.96 3.86
N VAL A 21 -1.49 12.13 4.35
CA VAL A 21 -1.87 13.28 3.52
C VAL A 21 -1.08 14.53 3.91
N LEU A 22 -1.00 14.81 5.22
CA LEU A 22 -0.51 16.09 5.72
C LEU A 22 0.92 16.02 6.25
N GLN A 23 1.52 14.84 6.45
CA GLN A 23 2.89 14.75 6.95
C GLN A 23 3.90 14.65 5.79
N PRO A 24 4.66 15.72 5.48
CA PRO A 24 5.56 15.74 4.31
C PRO A 24 6.65 14.66 4.40
N LEU A 25 7.09 14.36 5.63
CA LEU A 25 8.13 13.39 5.92
C LEU A 25 7.71 11.97 5.49
N ASP A 26 6.46 11.59 5.77
CA ASP A 26 5.89 10.30 5.39
C ASP A 26 5.71 10.19 3.87
N GLN A 27 5.28 11.29 3.23
CA GLN A 27 4.96 11.31 1.80
C GLN A 27 6.19 11.30 0.89
N SER A 28 7.26 12.01 1.23
CA SER A 28 8.39 12.19 0.30
C SER A 28 9.74 11.69 0.78
N VAL A 29 9.99 11.63 2.09
CA VAL A 29 11.35 11.39 2.62
C VAL A 29 11.52 9.94 3.06
N PHE A 30 10.54 9.36 3.77
CA PHE A 30 10.67 8.01 4.32
C PHE A 30 10.68 6.90 3.27
N GLY A 31 9.98 7.08 2.14
CA GLY A 31 10.06 6.14 1.01
C GLY A 31 11.50 6.01 0.48
N PRO A 32 12.10 7.10 -0.03
CA PRO A 32 13.49 7.09 -0.48
C PRO A 32 14.50 6.65 0.60
N LEU A 33 14.29 7.05 1.86
CA LEU A 33 15.15 6.65 2.98
C LEU A 33 15.15 5.13 3.17
N LYS A 34 13.97 4.50 3.19
CA LYS A 34 13.84 3.05 3.30
C LYS A 34 14.53 2.35 2.13
N THR A 35 14.38 2.85 0.92
CA THR A 35 15.01 2.29 -0.29
C THR A 35 16.53 2.42 -0.24
N ALA A 36 17.05 3.60 0.08
CA ALA A 36 18.49 3.84 0.21
C ALA A 36 19.10 3.00 1.33
N TYR A 37 18.40 2.88 2.45
CA TYR A 37 18.82 2.04 3.56
C TYR A 37 18.87 0.56 3.17
N LYS A 38 17.82 0.03 2.54
CA LYS A 38 17.82 -1.36 2.00
C LYS A 38 18.99 -1.62 1.04
N LYS A 39 19.35 -0.62 0.22
CA LYS A 39 20.52 -0.71 -0.66
C LYS A 39 21.83 -0.83 0.13
N GLU A 40 22.02 -0.02 1.16
CA GLU A 40 23.22 -0.10 2.03
C GLU A 40 23.29 -1.42 2.80
N LEU A 41 22.14 -2.00 3.16
CA LEU A 41 22.08 -3.32 3.78
C LEU A 41 22.48 -4.44 2.81
N GLY A 42 22.00 -4.39 1.56
CA GLY A 42 22.33 -5.39 0.54
C GLY A 42 23.83 -5.47 0.21
N LEU A 43 24.58 -4.38 0.42
CA LEU A 43 26.04 -4.37 0.25
C LEU A 43 26.80 -5.09 1.39
N ARG A 44 26.11 -5.45 2.47
CA ARG A 44 26.69 -6.08 3.67
C ARG A 44 25.92 -7.35 4.04
N PRO A 45 26.18 -8.47 3.35
CA PRO A 45 25.42 -9.71 3.56
C PRO A 45 25.66 -10.35 4.95
N GLN A 46 26.74 -10.01 5.64
CA GLN A 46 26.98 -10.44 7.03
C GLN A 46 26.37 -9.42 7.98
N TRP A 47 25.10 -9.61 8.31
CA TRP A 47 24.33 -8.70 9.15
C TRP A 47 23.85 -9.43 10.40
N ASP A 48 24.45 -9.11 11.56
CA ASP A 48 23.96 -9.52 12.87
C ASP A 48 23.59 -8.28 13.68
N CYS A 49 22.28 -8.03 13.79
CA CYS A 49 21.70 -6.89 14.51
C CYS A 49 21.88 -6.95 16.03
N SER A 50 22.24 -8.10 16.59
CA SER A 50 22.32 -8.29 18.04
C SER A 50 23.67 -7.83 18.63
N THR A 51 24.68 -7.67 17.77
CA THR A 51 26.03 -7.31 18.20
C THR A 51 26.25 -5.81 18.30
N VAL A 52 27.22 -5.40 19.11
CA VAL A 52 27.72 -4.00 19.15
C VAL A 52 28.17 -3.55 17.75
N VAL A 53 28.71 -4.47 16.94
CA VAL A 53 29.10 -4.25 15.55
C VAL A 53 27.87 -3.98 14.66
N GLY A 54 26.77 -4.70 14.88
CA GLY A 54 25.48 -4.46 14.23
C GLY A 54 24.94 -3.06 14.50
N LYS A 55 24.96 -2.61 15.76
CA LYS A 55 24.53 -1.25 16.14
C LYS A 55 25.37 -0.15 15.47
N ARG A 56 26.70 -0.30 15.45
CA ARG A 56 27.60 0.64 14.74
C ARG A 56 27.32 0.65 13.23
N THR A 57 27.09 -0.53 12.67
CA THR A 57 26.76 -0.69 11.25
C THR A 57 25.43 -0.03 10.91
N PHE A 58 24.41 -0.17 11.76
CA PHE A 58 23.13 0.53 11.62
C PHE A 58 23.33 2.04 11.50
N ILE A 59 24.07 2.66 12.44
CA ILE A 59 24.29 4.12 12.44
C ILE A 59 24.98 4.56 11.14
N LEU A 60 25.98 3.80 10.69
CA LEU A 60 26.74 4.11 9.48
C LEU A 60 25.89 3.98 8.21
N CYS A 61 25.13 2.88 8.08
CA CYS A 61 24.22 2.66 6.96
C CYS A 61 23.08 3.70 6.95
N TYR A 62 22.53 4.02 8.12
CA TYR A 62 21.52 5.06 8.26
C TYR A 62 22.06 6.43 7.89
N GLY A 63 23.29 6.77 8.30
CA GLY A 63 23.94 8.03 7.93
C GLY A 63 24.05 8.20 6.42
N LYS A 64 24.51 7.16 5.71
CA LYS A 64 24.58 7.17 4.24
C LYS A 64 23.20 7.27 3.59
N ALA A 65 22.24 6.47 4.05
CA ALA A 65 20.87 6.52 3.55
C ALA A 65 20.22 7.88 3.78
N ARG A 66 20.49 8.51 4.93
CA ARG A 66 20.04 9.86 5.29
C ARG A 66 20.53 10.89 4.29
N HIS A 67 21.83 10.89 3.98
CA HIS A 67 22.41 11.82 2.99
C HIS A 67 21.81 11.64 1.59
N ALA A 68 21.51 10.39 1.20
CA ALA A 68 20.90 10.11 -0.10
C ALA A 68 19.41 10.51 -0.16
N ALA A 69 18.67 10.39 0.94
CA ALA A 69 17.22 10.58 0.97
C ALA A 69 16.76 11.99 1.37
N LEU A 70 17.42 12.63 2.34
CA LEU A 70 17.08 13.98 2.82
C LEU A 70 17.72 15.06 1.95
N THR A 71 17.41 15.01 0.66
CA THR A 71 17.80 16.06 -0.28
C THR A 71 16.81 17.22 -0.23
N THR A 72 17.28 18.43 -0.52
CA THR A 72 16.43 19.63 -0.63
C THR A 72 15.26 19.41 -1.59
N LYS A 73 15.50 18.68 -2.70
CA LYS A 73 14.46 18.33 -3.68
C LYS A 73 13.35 17.48 -3.06
N ASN A 74 13.69 16.43 -2.30
CA ASN A 74 12.72 15.55 -1.66
C ASN A 74 11.95 16.25 -0.54
N ILE A 75 12.61 17.14 0.21
CA ILE A 75 11.96 17.91 1.26
C ILE A 75 10.94 18.86 0.63
N ILE A 76 11.36 19.68 -0.34
CA ILE A 76 10.47 20.64 -1.02
C ILE A 76 9.31 19.93 -1.72
N SER A 77 9.56 18.78 -2.37
CA SER A 77 8.49 18.03 -3.03
C SER A 77 7.44 17.51 -2.04
N GLY A 78 7.83 17.08 -0.84
CA GLY A 78 6.89 16.67 0.21
C GLY A 78 5.99 17.81 0.67
N TRP A 79 6.55 18.99 0.93
CA TRP A 79 5.78 20.17 1.30
C TRP A 79 4.78 20.58 0.21
N ARG A 80 5.19 20.50 -1.06
CA ARG A 80 4.32 20.77 -2.20
C ARG A 80 3.21 19.74 -2.36
N TYR A 81 3.51 18.47 -2.10
CA TYR A 81 2.57 17.37 -2.21
C TYR A 81 1.46 17.47 -1.16
N THR A 82 1.83 17.72 0.09
CA THR A 82 0.88 17.89 1.21
C THR A 82 0.01 19.15 1.08
N GLY A 83 0.37 20.09 0.20
CA GLY A 83 -0.34 21.37 0.05
C GLY A 83 -0.10 22.33 1.22
N LEU A 84 0.82 22.00 2.14
CA LEU A 84 1.20 22.91 3.22
C LEU A 84 2.05 24.07 2.70
N TRP A 85 2.94 23.81 1.72
CA TRP A 85 3.74 24.86 1.10
C TRP A 85 4.11 24.57 -0.37
N PRO A 86 3.73 25.42 -1.33
CA PRO A 86 2.83 26.58 -1.20
C PRO A 86 1.45 26.17 -0.67
N VAL A 87 0.83 27.05 0.12
CA VAL A 87 -0.46 26.76 0.77
C VAL A 87 -1.53 26.50 -0.30
N ASN A 88 -2.06 25.29 -0.32
CA ASN A 88 -3.12 24.87 -1.23
C ASN A 88 -4.03 23.86 -0.52
N MET A 89 -5.22 24.30 -0.13
CA MET A 89 -6.20 23.46 0.58
C MET A 89 -6.83 22.38 -0.30
N GLY A 90 -6.85 22.55 -1.63
CA GLY A 90 -7.42 21.55 -2.54
C GLY A 90 -6.57 20.29 -2.65
N ARG A 91 -5.24 20.41 -2.57
CA ARG A 91 -4.30 19.28 -2.67
C ARG A 91 -4.58 18.15 -1.67
N PRO A 92 -4.67 18.40 -0.35
CA PRO A 92 -4.97 17.34 0.61
C PRO A 92 -6.39 16.77 0.41
N LEU A 93 -7.37 17.62 0.07
CA LEU A 93 -8.78 17.23 -0.06
C LEU A 93 -9.08 16.35 -1.29
N ILE A 94 -8.26 16.42 -2.34
CA ILE A 94 -8.39 15.59 -3.56
C ILE A 94 -7.83 14.17 -3.34
N SER A 95 -7.15 13.91 -2.21
CA SER A 95 -6.57 12.59 -1.94
C SER A 95 -7.64 11.50 -2.02
N PRO A 96 -7.44 10.45 -2.85
CA PRO A 96 -8.36 9.31 -2.93
C PRO A 96 -8.57 8.60 -1.59
N LEU A 97 -7.67 8.82 -0.63
CA LEU A 97 -7.75 8.26 0.72
C LEU A 97 -8.69 9.06 1.64
N LEU A 98 -8.99 10.31 1.29
CA LEU A 98 -10.00 11.15 1.96
C LEU A 98 -11.33 11.15 1.22
N LEU A 99 -11.30 10.96 -0.10
CA LEU A 99 -12.47 10.63 -0.89
C LEU A 99 -12.83 9.17 -0.60
N GLU A 100 -13.42 8.93 0.57
CA GLU A 100 -14.09 7.69 0.87
C GLU A 100 -14.96 7.34 -0.33
N ASN A 101 -14.77 6.12 -0.87
CA ASN A 101 -15.55 5.58 -1.99
C ASN A 101 -16.98 6.04 -1.75
N THR A 102 -17.44 7.02 -2.54
CA THR A 102 -18.87 7.12 -2.73
C THR A 102 -19.22 5.70 -3.10
N ILE A 103 -20.08 5.10 -2.29
CA ILE A 103 -20.87 3.98 -2.77
C ILE A 103 -21.47 4.58 -4.03
N THR A 104 -20.83 4.35 -5.18
CA THR A 104 -21.48 4.43 -6.46
C THR A 104 -22.75 3.66 -6.18
N PRO A 105 -23.94 4.28 -6.23
CA PRO A 105 -25.17 3.56 -5.97
C PRO A 105 -25.05 2.31 -6.83
N ALA A 106 -24.86 1.16 -6.17
CA ALA A 106 -24.53 -0.06 -6.86
C ALA A 106 -25.63 -0.16 -7.90
N ASN A 107 -25.23 -0.14 -9.17
CA ASN A 107 -26.14 -0.18 -10.29
C ASN A 107 -27.15 -1.29 -9.93
N VAL A 108 -28.41 -0.97 -9.66
CA VAL A 108 -29.39 -1.92 -9.07
C VAL A 108 -29.46 -3.20 -9.93
N ASN A 109 -29.11 -3.04 -11.20
CA ASN A 109 -28.91 -4.09 -12.20
C ASN A 109 -27.78 -5.07 -11.86
N ALA A 110 -26.65 -4.64 -11.28
CA ALA A 110 -25.53 -5.51 -10.93
C ALA A 110 -25.88 -6.50 -9.80
N SER A 111 -26.65 -6.06 -8.80
CA SER A 111 -27.17 -6.96 -7.75
C SER A 111 -28.17 -7.97 -8.30
N GLU A 112 -29.04 -7.57 -9.24
CA GLU A 112 -29.96 -8.50 -9.91
C GLU A 112 -29.24 -9.46 -10.84
N ILE A 113 -28.24 -8.99 -11.59
CA ILE A 113 -27.39 -9.82 -12.45
C ILE A 113 -26.61 -10.82 -11.59
N TRP A 114 -26.05 -10.40 -10.45
CA TRP A 114 -25.35 -11.30 -9.52
C TRP A 114 -26.29 -12.33 -8.90
N ALA A 115 -27.51 -11.93 -8.51
CA ALA A 115 -28.53 -12.85 -8.00
C ALA A 115 -28.96 -13.89 -9.05
N LYS A 116 -29.17 -13.44 -10.30
CA LYS A 116 -29.50 -14.31 -11.44
C LYS A 116 -28.35 -15.24 -11.81
N THR A 117 -27.11 -14.74 -11.77
CA THR A 117 -25.89 -15.52 -12.00
C THR A 117 -25.64 -16.54 -10.88
N THR A 118 -25.89 -16.16 -9.63
CA THR A 118 -25.76 -17.05 -8.47
C THR A 118 -26.80 -18.19 -8.52
N SER A 119 -27.97 -17.94 -9.09
CA SER A 119 -29.00 -18.97 -9.30
C SER A 119 -28.71 -19.94 -10.46
N ALA A 120 -27.89 -19.54 -11.43
CA ALA A 120 -27.58 -20.34 -12.61
C ALA A 120 -26.43 -21.34 -12.40
N VAL A 121 -25.58 -21.09 -11.40
CA VAL A 121 -24.44 -21.96 -11.06
C VAL A 121 -24.66 -22.52 -9.65
N PRO A 122 -24.84 -23.84 -9.48
CA PRO A 122 -24.91 -24.42 -8.14
C PRO A 122 -23.54 -24.29 -7.46
N TRP A 123 -23.37 -23.27 -6.64
CA TRP A 123 -22.16 -23.01 -5.89
C TRP A 123 -21.98 -24.08 -4.81
N SER A 124 -21.02 -24.97 -5.01
CA SER A 124 -20.55 -25.91 -4.01
C SER A 124 -19.05 -25.75 -3.85
N THR A 125 -18.53 -25.97 -2.64
CA THR A 125 -17.09 -25.94 -2.40
C THR A 125 -16.44 -27.07 -3.21
N PRO A 126 -15.61 -26.78 -4.22
CA PRO A 126 -15.00 -27.81 -5.05
C PRO A 126 -14.18 -28.73 -4.15
N ARG A 127 -14.43 -30.05 -4.25
CA ARG A 127 -13.69 -31.07 -3.49
C ARG A 127 -12.60 -31.71 -4.35
N LYS A 128 -12.73 -31.59 -5.67
CA LYS A 128 -11.76 -32.08 -6.66
C LYS A 128 -11.34 -30.97 -7.61
N ARG A 129 -10.15 -31.12 -8.18
CA ARG A 129 -9.58 -30.17 -9.15
C ARG A 129 -10.46 -29.99 -10.40
N GLU A 130 -11.11 -31.06 -10.85
CA GLU A 130 -11.93 -31.04 -12.07
C GLU A 130 -13.15 -30.12 -11.90
N GLU A 131 -13.79 -30.17 -10.73
CA GLU A 131 -14.93 -29.31 -10.37
C GLU A 131 -14.53 -27.81 -10.32
N LEU A 132 -13.29 -27.52 -9.92
CA LEU A 132 -12.74 -26.16 -9.92
C LEU A 132 -12.53 -25.65 -11.36
N ARG A 133 -12.04 -26.50 -12.26
CA ARG A 133 -11.87 -26.14 -13.68
C ARG A 133 -13.20 -25.94 -14.40
N GLU A 134 -14.20 -26.77 -14.09
CA GLU A 134 -15.54 -26.62 -14.63
C GLU A 134 -16.20 -25.31 -14.18
N SER A 135 -16.15 -25.01 -12.87
CA SER A 135 -16.66 -23.74 -12.33
C SER A 135 -15.92 -22.52 -12.91
N PHE A 136 -14.61 -22.61 -13.12
CA PHE A 136 -13.82 -21.58 -13.82
C PHE A 136 -14.27 -21.37 -15.27
N SER A 137 -14.55 -22.47 -16.00
CA SER A 137 -15.03 -22.40 -17.39
C SER A 137 -16.42 -21.78 -17.53
N LEU A 138 -17.27 -21.92 -16.50
CA LEU A 138 -18.57 -21.27 -16.44
C LEU A 138 -18.42 -19.79 -16.09
N PHE A 139 -17.53 -19.46 -15.15
CA PHE A 139 -17.28 -18.09 -14.73
C PHE A 139 -16.69 -17.22 -15.86
N SER A 140 -15.80 -17.78 -16.68
CA SER A 140 -15.23 -17.07 -17.83
C SER A 140 -16.23 -16.81 -18.97
N LYS A 141 -17.31 -17.61 -19.05
CA LYS A 141 -18.41 -17.40 -20.01
C LYS A 141 -19.40 -16.33 -19.58
N LEU A 142 -19.53 -16.10 -18.27
CA LEU A 142 -20.51 -15.17 -17.68
C LEU A 142 -20.06 -13.71 -17.72
N GLU A 143 -18.76 -13.44 -17.67
CA GLU A 143 -18.25 -12.07 -17.62
C GLU A 143 -16.89 -11.99 -18.31
N GLY A 144 -16.72 -10.95 -19.14
CA GLY A 144 -15.55 -10.78 -20.03
C GLY A 144 -14.20 -11.00 -19.33
N ASP A 145 -13.27 -11.61 -20.06
CA ASP A 145 -12.04 -12.15 -19.51
C ASP A 145 -11.02 -11.07 -19.12
N VAL A 146 -10.79 -10.91 -17.80
CA VAL A 146 -9.81 -9.97 -17.24
C VAL A 146 -8.56 -10.73 -16.78
N SER A 147 -7.39 -10.28 -17.21
CA SER A 147 -6.08 -10.94 -16.95
C SER A 147 -5.78 -11.19 -15.47
N THR A 148 -6.25 -10.33 -14.56
CA THR A 148 -6.10 -10.47 -13.10
C THR A 148 -6.87 -11.68 -12.55
N ARG A 149 -8.01 -12.03 -13.16
CA ARG A 149 -8.83 -13.18 -12.77
C ARG A 149 -8.10 -14.47 -13.07
N ARG A 150 -7.59 -14.62 -14.31
CA ARG A 150 -6.79 -15.80 -14.71
C ARG A 150 -5.61 -16.06 -13.76
N LEU A 151 -4.94 -15.00 -13.31
CA LEU A 151 -3.79 -15.11 -12.41
C LEU A 151 -4.18 -15.56 -11.01
N LEU A 152 -5.30 -15.07 -10.48
CA LEU A 152 -5.89 -15.53 -9.22
C LEU A 152 -6.26 -17.02 -9.30
N PHE A 153 -6.98 -17.42 -10.35
CA PHE A 153 -7.39 -18.82 -10.52
C PHE A 153 -6.20 -19.77 -10.71
N ARG A 154 -5.18 -19.38 -11.47
CA ARG A 154 -3.93 -20.18 -11.60
C ARG A 154 -3.21 -20.36 -10.27
N LYS A 155 -3.26 -19.36 -9.38
CA LYS A 155 -2.69 -19.47 -8.03
C LYS A 155 -3.49 -20.43 -7.16
N VAL A 156 -4.82 -20.38 -7.25
CA VAL A 156 -5.70 -21.29 -6.51
C VAL A 156 -5.50 -22.73 -6.96
N GLU A 157 -5.38 -22.98 -8.26
CA GLU A 157 -5.09 -24.30 -8.82
C GLU A 157 -3.73 -24.84 -8.33
N LYS A 158 -2.67 -24.03 -8.43
CA LYS A 158 -1.33 -24.41 -7.93
C LYS A 158 -1.31 -24.72 -6.43
N ALA A 159 -2.06 -23.95 -5.64
CA ALA A 159 -2.16 -24.17 -4.19
C ALA A 159 -2.89 -25.48 -3.84
N TRP A 160 -3.79 -25.94 -4.72
CA TRP A 160 -4.45 -27.23 -4.57
C TRP A 160 -3.50 -28.39 -4.88
N ASP A 161 -2.65 -28.24 -5.90
CA ASP A 161 -1.61 -29.22 -6.25
C ASP A 161 -0.57 -29.37 -5.13
N GLU A 162 -0.22 -28.28 -4.45
CA GLU A 162 0.73 -28.28 -3.33
C GLU A 162 0.17 -28.94 -2.05
N ARG A 163 -1.16 -29.05 -1.91
CA ARG A 163 -1.86 -29.64 -0.75
C ARG A 163 -2.34 -31.08 -0.96
N ALA A 164 -2.23 -31.61 -2.17
CA ALA A 164 -2.57 -33.00 -2.48
C ALA A 164 -1.37 -33.93 -2.18
N TYR A 165 -1.06 -34.08 -0.89
CA TYR A 165 -0.22 -35.14 -0.32
C TYR A 165 -0.89 -35.68 0.94
#